data_AF-A0A523MT90-F1
#
_entry.id   AF-A0A523MT90-F1
#
_cell.length_a   1.000
_cell.length_b   1.000
_cell.length_c   1.000
_cell.angle_alpha   90.00
_cell.angle_beta   90.00
_cell.angle_gamma   90.00
#
_symmetry.space_group_name_H-M   'P 1'
#
loop_
_entity.id
_entity.type
_entity.pdbx_description
1 polymer ?
#
loop_
_entity_poly.entity_id
_entity_poly.type
_entity_poly.pdbx_seq_one_letter_code
_entity_poly.pdbx_strand_id
1 'polypeptide(L)'
;MSFPYTDCCGPLIRGAIFADTAEDLMRSRYTATTQGNWDYLIQTTCADERPHKSPADFEKGDIEWLGLEILGTRQGERHDAAGEVTFVARYR
;
A
#
# COMPACT_ATOMS: atom_id res chain seq x y z
N MET A 1 2.56 19.09 5.47
CA MET A 1 1.52 18.71 6.46
C MET A 1 1.36 17.20 6.39
N SER A 2 1.67 16.47 7.47
CA SER A 2 1.53 15.02 7.53
C SER A 2 0.08 14.69 7.89
N PHE A 3 -0.69 14.08 6.98
CA PHE A 3 -2.07 13.69 7.25
C PHE A 3 -2.10 12.47 8.19
N PRO A 4 -2.89 12.49 9.27
CA PRO A 4 -2.98 11.38 10.20
C PRO A 4 -3.57 10.13 9.53
N TYR A 5 -3.02 8.99 9.93
CA TYR A 5 -3.34 7.60 9.52
C TYR A 5 -4.84 7.28 9.34
N THR A 6 -5.70 7.87 10.17
CA THR A 6 -7.13 7.56 10.29
C THR A 6 -7.98 8.05 9.13
N ASP A 7 -7.57 9.09 8.41
CA ASP A 7 -8.31 9.62 7.25
C ASP A 7 -7.77 9.08 5.91
N CYS A 8 -6.54 8.57 5.90
CA CYS A 8 -5.86 8.18 4.66
C CYS A 8 -5.99 6.68 4.36
N CYS A 9 -5.64 5.77 5.29
CA CYS A 9 -5.46 4.34 4.95
C CYS A 9 -6.64 3.43 5.37
N GLY A 10 -7.35 3.76 6.44
CA GLY A 10 -8.41 2.92 7.02
C GLY A 10 -9.60 2.59 6.08
N PRO A 11 -10.16 3.54 5.33
CA PRO A 11 -11.25 3.24 4.38
C PRO A 11 -10.74 2.48 3.13
N LEU A 12 -9.50 2.72 2.70
CA LEU A 12 -8.87 2.00 1.59
C LEU A 12 -8.71 0.52 1.92
N ILE A 13 -8.14 0.19 3.09
CA ILE A 13 -7.88 -1.20 3.50
C ILE A 13 -9.17 -1.99 3.69
N ARG A 14 -10.24 -1.33 4.14
CA ARG A 14 -11.58 -1.93 4.25
C ARG A 14 -12.29 -2.08 2.90
N GLY A 15 -11.69 -1.62 1.80
CA GLY A 15 -12.31 -1.62 0.48
C GLY A 15 -13.50 -0.68 0.34
N ALA A 16 -13.66 0.29 1.26
CA ALA A 16 -14.78 1.24 1.24
C ALA A 16 -14.59 2.33 0.18
N ILE A 17 -13.34 2.68 -0.12
CA ILE A 17 -12.94 3.60 -1.18
C ILE A 17 -11.74 3.04 -1.95
N PHE A 18 -11.51 3.54 -3.17
CA PHE A 18 -10.31 3.25 -3.95
C PHE A 18 -9.25 4.34 -3.77
N ALA A 19 -7.98 3.99 -3.98
CA ALA A 19 -6.89 4.95 -3.90
C ALA A 19 -7.00 5.93 -5.08
N ASP A 20 -6.96 7.22 -4.76
CA ASP A 20 -7.03 8.30 -5.75
C ASP A 20 -5.66 8.56 -6.40
N THR A 21 -4.58 8.28 -5.67
CA THR A 21 -3.21 8.44 -6.16
C THR A 21 -2.37 7.19 -5.93
N ALA A 22 -1.28 7.08 -6.69
CA ALA A 22 -0.28 6.03 -6.47
C ALA A 22 0.35 6.12 -5.08
N GLU A 23 0.51 7.34 -4.52
CA GLU A 23 1.00 7.53 -3.15
C GLU A 23 0.03 6.98 -2.12
N ASP A 24 -1.27 7.27 -2.26
CA ASP A 24 -2.31 6.76 -1.37
C ASP A 24 -2.31 5.23 -1.38
N LEU A 25 -2.21 4.63 -2.57
CA LEU A 25 -2.11 3.18 -2.72
C LEU A 25 -0.86 2.61 -2.05
N MET A 26 0.28 3.27 -2.16
CA MET A 26 1.52 2.81 -1.54
C MET A 26 1.45 2.88 -0.01
N ARG A 27 0.92 3.98 0.54
CA ARG A 27 0.74 4.17 1.98
C ARG A 27 -0.26 3.17 2.57
N SER A 28 -1.37 2.92 1.89
CA SER A 28 -2.37 1.94 2.33
C SER A 28 -1.81 0.52 2.27
N ARG A 29 -1.07 0.17 1.22
CA ARG A 29 -0.41 -1.14 1.11
C ARG A 29 0.61 -1.36 2.21
N TYR A 30 1.49 -0.39 2.49
CA TYR A 30 2.41 -0.48 3.62
C TYR A 30 1.68 -0.73 4.94
N THR A 31 0.64 0.06 5.19
CA THR A 31 -0.20 -0.05 6.39
C THR A 31 -0.94 -1.39 6.48
N ALA A 32 -1.35 -1.96 5.36
CA ALA A 32 -1.95 -3.30 5.33
C ALA A 32 -0.93 -4.37 5.66
N THR A 33 0.32 -4.24 5.17
CA THR A 33 1.42 -5.14 5.51
C THR A 33 1.74 -5.12 7.01
N THR A 34 1.75 -3.94 7.65
CA THR A 34 2.03 -3.85 9.10
C THR A 34 0.92 -4.43 9.97
N GLN A 35 -0.31 -4.50 9.46
CA GLN A 35 -1.47 -5.08 10.15
C GLN A 35 -1.78 -6.53 9.77
N GLY A 36 -1.03 -7.11 8.81
CA GLY A 36 -1.31 -8.45 8.28
C GLY A 36 -2.59 -8.54 7.46
N ASN A 37 -3.06 -7.43 6.86
CA ASN A 37 -4.20 -7.41 5.94
C ASN A 37 -3.78 -7.89 4.54
N TRP A 38 -3.45 -9.18 4.42
CA TRP A 38 -2.93 -9.78 3.19
C TRP A 38 -3.94 -9.79 2.05
N ASP A 39 -5.23 -9.94 2.36
CA ASP A 39 -6.31 -9.91 1.36
C ASP A 39 -6.31 -8.58 0.59
N TYR A 40 -6.13 -7.45 1.28
CA TYR A 40 -6.02 -6.15 0.65
C TYR A 40 -4.80 -6.04 -0.29
N LEU A 41 -3.66 -6.62 0.09
CA LEU A 41 -2.46 -6.62 -0.77
C LEU A 41 -2.68 -7.44 -2.05
N ILE A 42 -3.40 -8.55 -1.97
CA ILE A 42 -3.76 -9.37 -3.14
C ILE A 42 -4.70 -8.57 -4.04
N GLN A 43 -5.77 -7.98 -3.49
CA GLN A 43 -6.75 -7.20 -4.24
C GLN A 43 -6.12 -6.01 -4.97
N THR A 44 -5.14 -5.34 -4.33
CA THR A 44 -4.43 -4.20 -4.90
C THR A 44 -3.23 -4.56 -5.77
N THR A 45 -2.93 -5.85 -5.95
CA THR A 45 -1.92 -6.32 -6.90
C THR A 45 -2.48 -6.28 -8.33
N CYS A 46 -1.57 -6.06 -9.30
CA CYS A 46 -1.87 -6.04 -10.72
C CYS A 46 -2.73 -7.26 -11.12
N ALA A 47 -3.73 -7.05 -11.97
CA ALA A 47 -4.71 -8.08 -12.32
C ALA A 47 -4.07 -9.36 -12.90
N ASP A 48 -2.96 -9.22 -13.61
CA ASP A 48 -2.21 -10.32 -14.20
C ASP A 48 -1.51 -11.20 -13.15
N GLU A 49 -0.94 -10.57 -12.11
CA GLU A 49 -0.22 -11.29 -11.04
C GLU A 49 -1.13 -11.77 -9.91
N ARG A 50 -2.27 -11.11 -9.70
CA ARG A 50 -3.24 -11.41 -8.63
C ARG A 50 -3.63 -12.89 -8.50
N PRO A 51 -4.00 -13.63 -9.56
CA PRO A 51 -4.38 -15.04 -9.44
C PRO A 51 -3.23 -15.95 -8.94
N HIS A 52 -2.00 -15.46 -8.98
CA HIS A 52 -0.81 -16.17 -8.53
C HIS A 52 -0.32 -15.71 -7.14
N LYS A 53 -1.05 -14.80 -6.47
CA LYS A 53 -0.71 -14.33 -5.12
C LYS A 53 -1.59 -15.00 -4.07
N SER A 54 -0.95 -15.48 -3.02
CA SER A 54 -1.56 -15.99 -1.80
C SER A 54 -1.11 -15.16 -0.59
N PRO A 55 -1.84 -15.21 0.55
CA PRO A 55 -1.42 -14.52 1.77
C PRO A 55 -0.01 -14.91 2.23
N ALA A 56 0.36 -16.17 2.02
CA ALA A 56 1.69 -16.70 2.34
C ALA A 56 2.84 -16.04 1.57
N ASP A 57 2.58 -15.40 0.42
CA ASP A 57 3.60 -14.66 -0.32
C ASP A 57 3.96 -13.32 0.36
N PHE A 58 3.05 -12.81 1.20
CA PHE A 58 3.22 -11.54 1.92
C PHE A 58 3.59 -11.75 3.39
N GLU A 59 3.19 -12.88 3.97
CA GLU A 59 3.55 -13.25 5.34
C GLU A 59 5.06 -13.47 5.44
N LYS A 60 5.77 -12.43 5.90
CA LYS A 60 7.19 -12.50 6.16
C LYS A 60 7.45 -12.44 7.66
N GLY A 61 7.34 -13.60 8.33
CA GLY A 61 7.83 -13.83 9.69
C GLY A 61 7.52 -12.72 10.72
N ASP A 62 8.35 -12.64 11.75
CA ASP A 62 8.30 -11.58 12.76
C ASP A 62 9.12 -10.38 12.26
N ILE A 63 8.56 -9.65 11.28
CA ILE A 63 9.14 -8.38 10.82
C ILE A 63 8.46 -7.25 11.58
N GLU A 64 9.25 -6.45 12.31
CA GLU A 64 8.74 -5.23 12.91
C GLU A 64 8.99 -4.05 11.98
N TRP A 65 7.91 -3.49 11.46
CA TRP A 65 7.94 -2.32 10.60
C TRP A 65 8.16 -1.04 11.43
N LEU A 66 9.24 -0.32 11.13
CA LEU A 66 9.67 0.87 11.86
C LEU A 66 9.13 2.17 11.28
N GLY A 67 8.81 2.19 9.98
CA GLY A 67 8.20 3.34 9.33
C GLY A 67 8.33 3.34 7.81
N LEU A 68 7.53 4.19 7.17
CA LEU A 68 7.51 4.45 5.74
C LEU A 68 7.85 5.92 5.48
N GLU A 69 8.76 6.17 4.55
CA GLU A 69 9.12 7.49 4.06
C GLU A 69 8.91 7.52 2.54
N ILE A 70 8.12 8.47 2.05
CA ILE A 70 7.94 8.69 0.60
C ILE A 70 8.98 9.71 0.17
N LEU A 71 9.85 9.32 -0.76
CA LEU A 71 10.90 10.17 -1.31
C LEU A 71 10.41 11.01 -2.50
N GLY A 72 9.43 10.50 -3.24
CA GLY A 72 8.82 11.22 -4.34
C GLY A 72 7.82 10.37 -5.11
N THR A 73 6.99 11.05 -5.89
CA THR A 73 5.97 10.47 -6.76
C THR A 73 6.14 11.05 -8.16
N ARG A 74 5.95 10.21 -9.17
CA ARG A 74 6.03 10.61 -10.57
C ARG A 74 4.81 10.06 -11.29
N GLN A 75 3.96 10.94 -11.81
CA GLN A 75 2.62 10.59 -12.29
C GLN A 75 1.81 9.89 -11.19
N GLY A 76 0.70 9.25 -11.53
CA GLY A 76 -0.14 8.55 -10.57
C GLY A 76 -1.05 9.47 -9.77
N GLU A 77 -1.44 10.61 -10.34
CA GLU A 77 -2.61 11.35 -9.88
C GLU A 77 -3.90 10.71 -10.40
N ARG A 78 -5.07 11.19 -9.94
CA ARG A 78 -6.41 10.66 -10.29
C ARG A 78 -6.64 10.41 -11.78
N HIS A 79 -6.04 11.22 -12.64
CA HIS A 79 -6.24 11.16 -14.09
C HIS A 79 -5.17 10.36 -14.83
N ASP A 80 -4.10 9.96 -14.14
CA ASP A 80 -3.03 9.17 -14.73
C ASP A 80 -3.40 7.69 -14.73
N ALA A 81 -3.14 7.02 -15.85
CA ALA A 81 -3.34 5.57 -15.95
C ALA A 81 -2.21 4.76 -15.26
N ALA A 82 -1.08 5.40 -14.98
CA ALA A 82 0.09 4.79 -14.35
C ALA A 82 0.85 5.83 -13.52
N GLY A 83 1.57 5.35 -12.51
CA GLY A 83 2.37 6.19 -11.63
C GLY A 83 3.48 5.41 -10.95
N GLU A 84 4.46 6.14 -10.46
CA GLU A 84 5.62 5.60 -9.77
C GLU A 84 5.79 6.29 -8.43
N VAL A 85 6.05 5.52 -7.38
CA VAL A 85 6.29 6.01 -6.03
C VAL A 85 7.63 5.50 -5.56
N THR A 86 8.53 6.42 -5.26
CA THR A 86 9.82 6.11 -4.65
C THR A 86 9.68 6.23 -3.14
N PHE A 87 9.94 5.15 -2.42
CA PHE A 87 9.77 5.09 -0.97
C PHE A 87 10.87 4.30 -0.28
N VAL A 88 11.02 4.53 1.03
CA VAL A 88 11.88 3.78 1.94
C VAL A 88 11.01 3.20 3.04
N ALA A 89 11.00 1.87 3.15
CA ALA A 89 10.36 1.16 4.26
C ALA A 89 11.45 0.59 5.17
N ARG A 90 11.43 0.98 6.45
CA ARG A 90 12.39 0.53 7.46
C ARG A 90 11.75 -0.59 8.28
N TYR A 91 12.51 -1.64 8.57
CA TYR A 91 12.06 -2.79 9.36
C TYR A 91 13.22 -3.36 10.19
N ARG A 92 12.91 -4.14 11.23
CA ARG A 92 13.87 -4.94 12.01
C ARG A 92 13.43 -6.39 12.11
#